data_AF-A0A3C1LXW1-F1
#
_entry.id   AF-A0A3C1LXW1-F1
#
_cell.length_a   1.000
_cell.length_b   1.000
_cell.length_c   1.000
_cell.angle_alpha   90.00
_cell.angle_beta   90.00
_cell.angle_gamma   90.00
#
_symmetry.space_group_name_H-M   'P 1'
#
loop_
_entity.id
_entity.type
_entity.pdbx_description
1 polymer ?
#
loop_
_entity_poly.entity_id
_entity_poly.type
_entity_poly.pdbx_seq_one_letter_code
_entity_poly.pdbx_strand_id
1 'polypeptide(L)'
;MSKIIKTLEVERWSNPDENNRIKRIGMANAKEIFDALEKHLVETGLLPDEYFLFHDIKGDLPEFTQAFCNTRFGGSEGIYMNIFLQRKSDGKLIRFATGKTLGESADDFYRMSRIAAECSLMLNGNGSKLVINNEPVIYKLNKNENTSYVIIEQKNDVALLKRFAAAEISDPTPYIVAYGFDINNDLISWRLGEYCNTLEDAYQAYQSHFCCKNVESKYVNEDEDELDL
;
A
#
# COMPACT_ATOMS: atom_id res chain seq x y z
N MET A 1 0.85 -13.61 9.12
CA MET A 1 0.59 -12.82 10.35
C MET A 1 -0.51 -11.83 10.01
N SER A 2 -1.61 -11.85 10.76
CA SER A 2 -2.68 -10.87 10.61
C SER A 2 -2.24 -9.52 11.21
N LYS A 3 -2.50 -8.43 10.49
CA LYS A 3 -2.25 -7.06 10.98
C LYS A 3 -3.56 -6.52 11.54
N ILE A 4 -3.54 -6.01 12.76
CA ILE A 4 -4.69 -5.29 13.33
C ILE A 4 -4.49 -3.79 13.07
N ILE A 5 -5.50 -3.14 12.51
CA ILE A 5 -5.58 -1.69 12.38
C ILE A 5 -6.65 -1.19 13.35
N LYS A 6 -6.28 -0.23 14.21
CA LYS A 6 -7.24 0.55 14.98
C LYS A 6 -7.51 1.85 14.24
N THR A 7 -8.76 2.06 13.85
CA THR A 7 -9.20 3.27 13.12
C THR A 7 -9.38 4.46 14.05
N LEU A 8 -9.54 5.66 13.50
CA LEU A 8 -9.61 6.91 14.27
C LEU A 8 -10.96 7.02 14.99
N GLU A 9 -10.95 7.49 16.23
CA GLU A 9 -12.15 7.80 17.01
C GLU A 9 -12.67 9.18 16.61
N VAL A 10 -13.48 9.23 15.55
CA VAL A 10 -14.00 10.48 14.98
C VAL A 10 -15.20 11.04 15.75
N GLU A 11 -15.87 10.20 16.53
CA GLU A 11 -16.93 10.58 17.47
C GLU A 11 -16.40 10.58 18.91
N ARG A 12 -16.90 11.49 19.74
CA ARG A 12 -16.65 11.52 21.18
C ARG A 12 -17.80 10.90 21.95
N TRP A 13 -17.46 10.03 22.88
CA TRP A 13 -18.39 9.36 23.77
C TRP A 13 -18.13 9.75 25.23
N SER A 14 -19.17 9.80 26.04
CA SER A 14 -19.06 10.04 27.47
C SER A 14 -18.38 8.86 28.16
N ASN A 15 -17.83 9.11 29.35
CA ASN A 15 -17.56 8.01 30.28
C ASN A 15 -18.86 7.23 30.57
N PRO A 16 -18.76 5.94 30.91
CA PRO A 16 -19.90 5.17 31.37
C PRO A 16 -20.53 5.81 32.60
N ASP A 17 -21.86 5.94 32.61
CA ASP A 17 -22.59 6.33 33.81
C ASP A 17 -22.65 5.18 34.85
N GLU A 18 -23.33 5.41 35.97
CA GLU A 18 -23.53 4.41 37.04
C GLU A 18 -24.19 3.10 36.57
N ASN A 19 -24.85 3.11 35.41
CA ASN A 19 -25.49 1.95 34.79
C ASN A 19 -24.68 1.42 33.59
N ASN A 20 -23.40 1.80 33.46
CA ASN A 20 -22.50 1.48 32.34
C ASN A 20 -23.01 1.96 30.96
N ARG A 21 -23.83 3.01 30.90
CA ARG A 21 -24.29 3.57 29.63
C ARG A 21 -23.35 4.66 29.15
N ILE A 22 -23.05 4.65 27.85
CA ILE A 22 -22.29 5.69 27.17
C ILE A 22 -23.21 6.50 26.27
N LYS A 23 -22.98 7.81 26.20
CA LYS A 23 -23.71 8.72 25.31
C LYS A 23 -22.74 9.37 24.35
N ARG A 24 -23.14 9.53 23.10
CA ARG A 24 -22.37 10.33 22.15
C ARG A 24 -22.49 11.80 22.56
N ILE A 25 -21.34 12.46 22.75
CA ILE A 25 -21.25 13.85 23.23
C ILE A 25 -20.81 14.84 22.13
N GLY A 26 -20.40 14.34 20.97
CA GLY A 26 -20.08 15.18 19.82
C GLY A 26 -19.14 14.49 18.85
N MET A 27 -18.52 15.29 18.00
CA MET A 27 -17.44 14.87 17.09
C MET A 27 -16.08 15.21 17.72
N ALA A 28 -15.03 14.51 17.31
CA ALA A 28 -13.66 14.83 17.70
C ALA A 28 -13.16 16.13 17.04
N ASN A 29 -12.12 16.73 17.61
CA ASN A 29 -11.51 17.93 17.04
C ASN A 29 -10.94 17.63 15.65
N ALA A 30 -11.23 18.49 14.67
CA ALA A 30 -10.83 18.24 13.29
C ALA A 30 -9.31 18.25 13.09
N LYS A 31 -8.59 19.13 13.78
CA LYS A 31 -7.12 19.20 13.71
C LYS A 31 -6.48 18.00 14.39
N GLU A 32 -6.98 17.58 15.54
CA GLU A 32 -6.48 16.37 16.22
C GLU A 32 -6.68 15.11 15.36
N ILE A 33 -7.82 14.99 14.67
CA ILE A 33 -8.07 13.88 13.74
C ILE A 33 -7.15 13.94 12.53
N PHE A 34 -6.89 15.14 11.99
CA PHE A 34 -5.90 15.30 10.92
C PHE A 34 -4.50 14.88 11.38
N ASP A 35 -4.07 15.33 12.57
CA ASP A 35 -2.74 15.02 13.11
C ASP A 35 -2.58 13.52 13.40
N ALA A 36 -3.62 12.88 13.91
CA ALA A 36 -3.64 11.44 14.12
C ALA A 36 -3.60 10.66 12.79
N LEU A 37 -4.30 11.15 11.76
CA LEU A 37 -4.25 10.57 10.43
C LEU A 37 -2.86 10.72 9.80
N GLU A 38 -2.28 11.92 9.85
CA GLU A 38 -0.93 12.19 9.35
C GLU A 38 0.11 11.30 10.04
N LYS A 39 0.07 11.22 11.37
CA LYS A 39 0.95 10.36 12.15
C LYS A 39 0.84 8.89 11.72
N HIS A 40 -0.38 8.38 11.54
CA HIS A 40 -0.62 7.03 11.06
C HIS A 40 0.00 6.79 9.67
N LEU A 41 -0.16 7.75 8.75
CA LEU A 41 0.43 7.66 7.41
C LEU A 41 1.97 7.66 7.47
N VAL A 42 2.59 8.46 8.35
CA VAL A 42 4.03 8.42 8.59
C VAL A 42 4.47 7.04 9.11
N GLU A 43 3.83 6.54 10.17
CA GLU A 43 4.19 5.26 10.81
C GLU A 43 4.00 4.06 9.88
N THR A 44 3.11 4.16 8.90
CA THR A 44 2.84 3.11 7.92
C THR A 44 3.56 3.27 6.59
N GLY A 45 4.38 4.32 6.43
CA GLY A 45 5.11 4.61 5.19
C GLY A 45 4.18 5.00 4.03
N LEU A 46 3.05 5.61 4.34
CA LEU A 46 1.97 5.99 3.42
C LEU A 46 1.73 7.51 3.38
N LEU A 47 2.66 8.33 3.89
CA LEU A 47 2.54 9.78 3.72
C LEU A 47 2.80 10.16 2.24
N PRO A 48 1.97 11.01 1.63
CA PRO A 48 2.33 11.66 0.36
C PRO A 48 3.65 12.42 0.50
N ASP A 49 4.50 12.28 -0.50
CA ASP A 49 5.90 12.71 -0.51
C ASP A 49 6.11 14.18 -0.86
N GLU A 50 5.16 14.81 -1.56
CA GLU A 50 5.21 16.25 -1.84
C GLU A 50 4.57 17.06 -0.70
N TYR A 51 3.30 16.79 -0.37
CA TYR A 51 2.67 17.36 0.81
C TYR A 51 1.41 16.61 1.25
N PHE A 52 1.02 16.82 2.51
CA PHE A 52 -0.29 16.47 3.06
C PHE A 52 -0.86 17.65 3.85
N LEU A 53 -1.91 18.28 3.32
CA LEU A 53 -2.41 19.57 3.81
C LEU A 53 -3.81 19.47 4.43
N PHE A 54 -3.95 19.98 5.64
CA PHE A 54 -5.23 20.19 6.31
C PHE A 54 -5.96 21.44 5.78
N HIS A 55 -7.28 21.35 5.60
CA HIS A 55 -8.11 22.46 5.09
C HIS A 55 -8.80 23.28 6.19
N ASP A 56 -8.20 23.30 7.39
CA ASP A 56 -8.54 24.17 8.53
C ASP A 56 -10.04 24.23 8.88
N ILE A 57 -10.64 23.05 9.09
CA ILE A 57 -11.95 22.97 9.73
C ILE A 57 -11.80 23.43 11.19
N LYS A 58 -12.46 24.54 11.55
CA LYS A 58 -12.40 25.09 12.89
C LYS A 58 -13.17 24.23 13.89
N GLY A 59 -12.51 23.87 14.98
CA GLY A 59 -13.13 23.14 16.10
C GLY A 59 -13.32 21.66 15.78
N ASP A 60 -14.51 21.14 16.08
CA ASP A 60 -14.86 19.74 15.88
C ASP A 60 -15.12 19.42 14.39
N LEU A 61 -14.96 18.16 14.02
CA LEU A 61 -15.42 17.67 12.72
C LEU A 61 -16.92 17.98 12.55
N PRO A 62 -17.36 18.30 11.32
CA PRO A 62 -18.79 18.36 11.03
C PRO A 62 -19.41 16.99 11.28
N GLU A 63 -20.69 16.96 11.65
CA GLU A 63 -21.49 15.74 11.53
C GLU A 63 -21.40 15.25 10.08
N PHE A 64 -20.82 14.08 9.84
CA PHE A 64 -20.64 13.55 8.49
C PHE A 64 -21.14 12.10 8.38
N THR A 65 -21.64 11.74 7.20
CA THR A 65 -22.12 10.38 6.89
C THR A 65 -20.99 9.47 6.41
N GLN A 66 -20.09 10.02 5.59
CA GLN A 66 -18.96 9.29 5.02
C GLN A 66 -17.81 10.25 4.68
N ALA A 67 -16.58 9.75 4.84
CA ALA A 67 -15.38 10.35 4.31
C ALA A 67 -15.06 9.74 2.93
N PHE A 68 -14.97 10.57 1.90
CA PHE A 68 -14.59 10.22 0.54
C PHE A 68 -13.12 10.55 0.30
N CYS A 69 -12.30 9.53 0.07
CA CYS A 69 -10.87 9.69 -0.23
C CYS A 69 -10.65 9.30 -1.68
N ASN A 70 -10.35 10.28 -2.55
CA ASN A 70 -10.30 10.09 -3.99
C ASN A 70 -8.92 10.44 -4.55
N THR A 71 -8.33 9.50 -5.29
CA THR A 71 -7.10 9.71 -6.07
C THR A 71 -7.45 10.22 -7.47
N ARG A 72 -6.71 11.21 -7.97
CA ARG A 72 -6.91 11.82 -9.28
C ARG A 72 -5.58 12.26 -9.89
N PHE A 73 -5.44 12.10 -11.19
CA PHE A 73 -4.36 12.73 -11.95
C PHE A 73 -4.52 14.25 -11.94
N GLY A 74 -3.41 14.95 -11.76
CA GLY A 74 -3.29 16.40 -11.87
C GLY A 74 -2.92 16.91 -13.25
N GLY A 75 -2.72 16.02 -14.23
CA GLY A 75 -1.98 16.36 -15.44
C GLY A 75 -0.49 16.45 -15.12
N SER A 76 0.20 17.47 -15.63
CA SER A 76 1.64 17.72 -15.43
C SER A 76 2.02 18.24 -14.03
N GLU A 77 1.13 18.06 -13.06
CA GLU A 77 1.34 18.50 -11.67
C GLU A 77 1.49 17.33 -10.71
N GLY A 78 1.61 16.10 -11.21
CA GLY A 78 1.60 14.90 -10.37
C GLY A 78 0.20 14.36 -10.05
N ILE A 79 0.10 13.60 -8.97
CA ILE A 79 -1.13 12.90 -8.57
C ILE A 79 -1.59 13.40 -7.21
N TYR A 80 -2.89 13.67 -7.12
CA TYR A 80 -3.54 14.21 -5.94
C TYR A 80 -4.42 13.16 -5.26
N MET A 81 -4.46 13.19 -3.94
CA MET A 81 -5.51 12.56 -3.14
C MET A 81 -6.29 13.65 -2.42
N ASN A 82 -7.61 13.67 -2.56
CA ASN A 82 -8.48 14.59 -1.84
C ASN A 82 -9.39 13.84 -0.88
N ILE A 83 -9.50 14.34 0.35
CA ILE A 83 -10.41 13.83 1.38
C ILE A 83 -11.54 14.82 1.58
N PHE A 84 -12.77 14.35 1.42
CA PHE A 84 -13.99 15.11 1.67
C PHE A 84 -14.85 14.44 2.72
N LEU A 85 -15.46 15.22 3.61
CA LEU A 85 -16.46 14.75 4.56
C LEU A 85 -17.84 15.15 4.03
N GLN A 86 -18.73 14.18 3.84
CA GLN A 86 -20.10 14.47 3.45
C GLN A 86 -20.90 14.86 4.68
N ARG A 87 -21.22 16.14 4.80
CA ARG A 87 -21.96 16.66 5.94
C ARG A 87 -23.35 16.03 6.00
N LYS A 88 -23.73 15.52 7.17
CA LYS A 88 -24.97 14.79 7.40
C LYS A 88 -26.24 15.64 7.25
N SER A 89 -26.15 16.94 7.51
CA SER A 89 -27.32 17.83 7.49
C SER A 89 -27.86 18.10 6.08
N ASP A 90 -26.99 18.17 5.08
CA ASP A 90 -27.34 18.62 3.72
C ASP A 90 -26.61 17.89 2.59
N GLY A 91 -25.80 16.87 2.92
CA GLY A 91 -25.02 16.11 1.96
C GLY A 91 -23.84 16.87 1.33
N LYS A 92 -23.55 18.10 1.79
CA LYS A 92 -22.48 18.92 1.22
C LYS A 92 -21.11 18.30 1.52
N LEU A 93 -20.26 18.22 0.49
CA LEU A 93 -18.87 17.80 0.64
C LEU A 93 -18.03 18.95 1.21
N ILE A 94 -17.41 18.70 2.36
CA ILE A 94 -16.46 19.60 3.03
C ILE A 94 -15.06 19.05 2.80
N ARG A 95 -14.17 19.85 2.21
CA ARG A 95 -12.78 19.42 2.01
C ARG A 95 -12.08 19.36 3.37
N PHE A 96 -11.44 18.22 3.65
CA PHE A 96 -10.77 17.96 4.93
C PHE A 96 -9.25 17.99 4.77
N ALA A 97 -8.72 17.26 3.78
CA ALA A 97 -7.29 17.22 3.50
C ALA A 97 -6.99 16.99 2.02
N THR A 98 -5.78 17.37 1.59
CA THR A 98 -5.25 17.05 0.26
C THR A 98 -3.81 16.55 0.39
N GLY A 99 -3.54 15.39 -0.20
CA GLY A 99 -2.21 14.84 -0.39
C GLY A 99 -1.75 14.98 -1.83
N LYS A 100 -0.43 15.09 -2.04
CA LYS A 100 0.18 15.17 -3.37
C LYS A 100 1.47 14.35 -3.45
N THR A 101 1.72 13.79 -4.63
CA THR A 101 3.02 13.33 -5.13
C THR A 101 3.35 14.06 -6.42
N LEU A 102 4.64 14.27 -6.73
CA LEU A 102 5.09 14.76 -8.04
C LEU A 102 5.17 13.64 -9.10
N GLY A 103 5.16 12.38 -8.68
CA GLY A 103 5.14 11.25 -9.60
C GLY A 103 3.85 11.17 -10.41
N GLU A 104 3.96 10.76 -11.67
CA GLU A 104 2.86 10.70 -12.65
C GLU A 104 2.66 9.28 -13.21
N SER A 105 3.43 8.30 -12.73
CA SER A 105 3.37 6.92 -13.23
C SER A 105 2.12 6.18 -12.74
N ALA A 106 1.83 5.03 -13.37
CA ALA A 106 0.80 4.12 -12.87
C ALA A 106 1.09 3.65 -11.44
N ASP A 107 2.37 3.41 -11.12
CA ASP A 107 2.80 2.99 -9.78
C ASP A 107 2.55 4.10 -8.75
N ASP A 108 2.79 5.36 -9.12
CA ASP A 108 2.45 6.52 -8.28
C ASP A 108 0.93 6.61 -8.05
N PHE A 109 0.13 6.36 -9.09
CA PHE A 109 -1.32 6.34 -8.97
C PHE A 109 -1.81 5.24 -8.04
N TYR A 110 -1.25 4.03 -8.16
CA TYR A 110 -1.58 2.91 -7.27
C TYR A 110 -1.16 3.18 -5.84
N ARG A 111 0.04 3.75 -5.64
CA ARG A 111 0.50 4.18 -4.32
C ARG A 111 -0.46 5.20 -3.71
N MET A 112 -0.80 6.26 -4.43
CA MET A 112 -1.75 7.28 -3.94
C MET A 112 -3.16 6.71 -3.71
N SER A 113 -3.60 5.76 -4.53
CA SER A 113 -4.87 5.04 -4.33
C SER A 113 -4.88 4.18 -3.08
N ARG A 114 -3.75 3.54 -2.75
CA ARG A 114 -3.58 2.83 -1.48
C ARG A 114 -3.62 3.78 -0.29
N ILE A 115 -2.96 4.94 -0.38
CA ILE A 115 -3.02 5.99 0.65
C ILE A 115 -4.47 6.45 0.85
N ALA A 116 -5.22 6.67 -0.24
CA ALA A 116 -6.63 7.05 -0.17
C ALA A 116 -7.50 5.96 0.49
N ALA A 117 -7.26 4.69 0.16
CA ALA A 117 -7.96 3.58 0.80
C ALA A 117 -7.67 3.50 2.31
N GLU A 118 -6.40 3.69 2.71
CA GLU A 118 -6.01 3.72 4.12
C GLU A 118 -6.69 4.89 4.85
N CYS A 119 -6.71 6.09 4.27
CA CYS A 119 -7.42 7.24 4.85
C CYS A 119 -8.92 6.98 5.00
N SER A 120 -9.54 6.36 3.99
CA SER A 120 -10.96 6.00 4.02
C SER A 120 -11.25 5.02 5.17
N LEU A 121 -10.41 4.01 5.34
CA LEU A 121 -10.51 3.04 6.42
C LEU A 121 -10.37 3.74 7.79
N MET A 122 -9.39 4.62 7.94
CA MET A 122 -9.12 5.32 9.19
C MET A 122 -10.26 6.26 9.60
N LEU A 123 -10.86 7.00 8.66
CA LEU A 123 -11.89 8.01 8.94
C LEU A 123 -13.30 7.43 9.06
N ASN A 124 -13.61 6.36 8.32
CA ASN A 124 -14.94 5.76 8.34
C ASN A 124 -15.10 4.66 9.41
N GLY A 125 -14.00 4.20 10.03
CA GLY A 125 -14.03 3.09 11.00
C GLY A 125 -14.43 3.47 12.42
N ASN A 126 -14.35 4.75 12.81
CA ASN A 126 -14.76 5.27 14.12
C ASN A 126 -14.28 4.43 15.34
N GLY A 127 -12.96 4.21 15.46
CA GLY A 127 -12.36 3.46 16.57
C GLY A 127 -12.41 1.93 16.43
N SER A 128 -13.01 1.41 15.35
CA SER A 128 -13.05 -0.03 15.06
C SER A 128 -11.66 -0.64 14.95
N LYS A 129 -11.54 -1.90 15.41
CA LYS A 129 -10.37 -2.76 15.20
C LYS A 129 -10.64 -3.67 14.00
N LEU A 130 -9.90 -3.46 12.93
CA LEU A 130 -10.02 -4.23 11.69
C LEU A 130 -8.84 -5.19 11.56
N VAL A 131 -9.11 -6.40 11.12
CA VAL A 131 -8.09 -7.41 10.87
C VAL A 131 -7.82 -7.46 9.38
N ILE A 132 -6.58 -7.18 8.98
CA ILE A 132 -6.10 -7.50 7.65
C ILE A 132 -5.57 -8.92 7.69
N ASN A 133 -6.30 -9.81 7.03
CA ASN A 133 -5.85 -11.17 6.76
C ASN A 133 -4.92 -11.11 5.54
N ASN A 134 -3.62 -10.93 5.80
CA ASN A 134 -2.61 -11.22 4.80
C ASN A 134 -2.42 -12.74 4.72
N GLU A 135 -3.45 -13.46 4.26
CA GLU A 135 -3.26 -14.83 3.84
C GLU A 135 -2.49 -14.76 2.52
N PRO A 136 -1.22 -15.18 2.51
CA PRO A 136 -0.47 -15.17 1.27
C PRO A 136 -1.15 -16.11 0.29
N VAL A 137 -1.23 -15.72 -0.98
CA VAL A 137 -1.66 -16.65 -2.03
C VAL A 137 -0.63 -17.77 -2.07
N ILE A 138 -1.12 -18.99 -1.86
CA ILE A 138 -0.28 -20.18 -1.79
C ILE A 138 -0.24 -20.83 -3.17
N TYR A 139 0.96 -20.94 -3.71
CA TYR A 139 1.25 -21.63 -4.96
C TYR A 139 1.87 -22.99 -4.71
N LYS A 140 1.77 -23.88 -5.70
CA LYS A 140 2.44 -25.19 -5.72
C LYS A 140 3.08 -25.42 -7.08
N LEU A 141 4.08 -26.28 -7.15
CA LEU A 141 4.64 -26.73 -8.43
C LEU A 141 3.67 -27.68 -9.16
N ASN A 142 2.96 -28.52 -8.40
CA ASN A 142 1.93 -29.43 -8.91
C ASN A 142 0.91 -29.75 -7.81
N LYS A 143 -0.23 -30.34 -8.20
CA LYS A 143 -1.35 -30.63 -7.28
C LYS A 143 -1.01 -31.63 -6.17
N ASN A 144 0.00 -32.48 -6.38
CA ASN A 144 0.34 -33.58 -5.49
C ASN A 144 1.48 -33.21 -4.52
N GLU A 145 2.05 -32.01 -4.63
CA GLU A 145 3.16 -31.60 -3.78
C GLU A 145 2.67 -30.98 -2.47
N ASN A 146 3.39 -31.29 -1.38
CA ASN A 146 3.16 -30.73 -0.06
C ASN A 146 3.96 -29.45 0.20
N THR A 147 4.87 -29.10 -0.70
CA THR A 147 5.61 -27.84 -0.66
C THR A 147 4.75 -26.71 -1.18
N SER A 148 4.68 -25.65 -0.41
CA SER A 148 3.95 -24.43 -0.76
C SER A 148 4.90 -23.28 -0.99
N TYR A 149 4.52 -22.36 -1.88
CA TYR A 149 5.31 -21.20 -2.25
C TYR A 149 4.47 -19.94 -2.14
N VAL A 150 5.10 -18.86 -1.70
CA VAL A 150 4.53 -17.51 -1.69
C VAL A 150 5.43 -16.63 -2.54
N ILE A 151 4.83 -15.89 -3.46
CA ILE A 151 5.55 -14.88 -4.23
C ILE A 151 5.73 -13.66 -3.32
N ILE A 152 6.98 -13.32 -3.02
CA ILE A 152 7.35 -12.11 -2.28
C ILE A 152 7.37 -10.93 -3.24
N GLU A 153 8.02 -11.10 -4.38
CA GLU A 153 8.15 -10.09 -5.43
C GLU A 153 8.27 -10.79 -6.79
N GLN A 154 7.74 -10.17 -7.84
CA GLN A 154 7.89 -10.66 -9.21
C GLN A 154 8.11 -9.48 -10.16
N LYS A 155 9.07 -9.64 -11.06
CA LYS A 155 9.36 -8.68 -12.14
C LYS A 155 9.72 -9.45 -13.39
N ASN A 156 8.92 -9.26 -14.44
CA ASN A 156 9.01 -10.03 -15.68
C ASN A 156 8.95 -11.54 -15.40
N ASP A 157 9.89 -12.31 -15.95
CA ASP A 157 10.04 -13.74 -15.77
C ASP A 157 10.93 -14.12 -14.58
N VAL A 158 11.12 -13.21 -13.60
CA VAL A 158 11.90 -13.49 -12.39
C VAL A 158 11.05 -13.22 -11.15
N ALA A 159 11.00 -14.19 -10.24
CA ALA A 159 10.26 -14.10 -8.99
C ALA A 159 11.13 -14.43 -7.78
N LEU A 160 10.98 -13.65 -6.71
CA LEU A 160 11.47 -13.98 -5.38
C LEU A 160 10.37 -14.73 -4.63
N LEU A 161 10.63 -15.98 -4.30
CA LEU A 161 9.68 -16.88 -3.65
C LEU A 161 10.12 -17.17 -2.21
N LYS A 162 9.14 -17.35 -1.33
CA LYS A 162 9.32 -18.04 -0.05
C LYS A 162 8.75 -19.45 -0.14
N ARG A 163 9.58 -20.46 0.10
CA ARG A 163 9.20 -21.87 0.22
C ARG A 163 8.77 -22.19 1.64
N PHE A 164 7.76 -23.05 1.76
CA PHE A 164 7.26 -23.63 3.00
C PHE A 164 7.20 -25.16 2.81
N ALA A 165 8.18 -25.87 3.35
CA ALA A 165 8.19 -27.33 3.40
C ALA A 165 7.36 -27.84 4.58
N ALA A 166 6.65 -28.97 4.39
CA ALA A 166 5.75 -29.54 5.40
C ALA A 166 6.44 -30.14 6.64
N ALA A 167 7.78 -30.31 6.63
CA ALA A 167 8.54 -30.78 7.78
C ALA A 167 9.22 -29.59 8.47
N GLU A 168 8.84 -29.31 9.73
CA GLU A 168 9.37 -28.22 10.57
C GLU A 168 10.84 -28.37 10.99
N ILE A 169 11.66 -29.08 10.21
CA ILE A 169 13.10 -29.18 10.42
C ILE A 169 13.72 -28.19 9.45
N SER A 170 14.07 -27.01 9.97
CA SER A 170 14.78 -25.89 9.31
C SER A 170 14.85 -26.05 7.79
N ASP A 171 13.86 -25.53 7.06
CA ASP A 171 14.01 -25.43 5.61
C ASP A 171 15.30 -24.64 5.34
N PRO A 172 16.40 -25.28 4.91
CA PRO A 172 17.70 -24.62 4.92
C PRO A 172 17.75 -23.53 3.85
N THR A 173 16.89 -23.61 2.82
CA THR A 173 16.80 -22.66 1.71
C THR A 173 15.36 -22.20 1.51
N PRO A 174 14.80 -21.41 2.46
CA PRO A 174 13.40 -21.02 2.43
C PRO A 174 13.12 -19.93 1.38
N TYR A 175 14.15 -19.36 0.74
CA TYR A 175 14.00 -18.33 -0.28
C TYR A 175 14.56 -18.80 -1.62
N ILE A 176 13.88 -18.47 -2.72
CA ILE A 176 14.26 -18.88 -4.07
C ILE A 176 14.12 -17.69 -5.00
N VAL A 177 15.18 -17.32 -5.71
CA VAL A 177 15.08 -16.47 -6.90
C VAL A 177 14.87 -17.37 -8.10
N ALA A 178 13.64 -17.38 -8.61
CA ALA A 178 13.19 -18.22 -9.71
C ALA A 178 13.24 -17.46 -11.04
N TYR A 179 14.01 -17.96 -12.00
CA TYR A 179 14.20 -17.37 -13.34
C TYR A 179 13.42 -18.15 -14.39
N GLY A 180 12.86 -17.45 -15.38
CA GLY A 180 11.91 -18.04 -16.32
C GLY A 180 10.63 -18.48 -15.63
N PHE A 181 10.18 -17.69 -14.64
CA PHE A 181 9.04 -17.95 -13.79
C PHE A 181 7.72 -17.73 -14.54
N ASP A 182 6.79 -18.66 -14.37
CA ASP A 182 5.44 -18.61 -14.96
C ASP A 182 4.39 -19.14 -13.98
N ILE A 183 3.16 -18.63 -14.11
CA ILE A 183 2.00 -19.00 -13.29
C ILE A 183 0.87 -19.49 -14.18
N ASN A 184 0.36 -20.69 -13.91
CA ASN A 184 -0.77 -21.28 -14.63
C ASN A 184 -1.72 -21.99 -13.66
N ASN A 185 -2.94 -21.46 -13.49
CA ASN A 185 -4.01 -22.05 -12.66
C ASN A 185 -3.52 -22.46 -11.25
N ASP A 186 -2.98 -21.50 -10.50
CA ASP A 186 -2.42 -21.65 -9.15
C ASP A 186 -1.18 -22.55 -9.04
N LEU A 187 -0.67 -23.03 -10.19
CA LEU A 187 0.61 -23.72 -10.28
C LEU A 187 1.69 -22.77 -10.75
N ILE A 188 2.88 -22.91 -10.18
CA ILE A 188 4.06 -22.14 -10.56
C ILE A 188 5.09 -23.06 -11.20
N SER A 189 5.90 -22.50 -12.09
CA SER A 189 7.05 -23.18 -12.68
C SER A 189 8.17 -22.19 -12.92
N TRP A 190 9.41 -22.68 -13.01
CA TRP A 190 10.57 -21.88 -13.37
C TRP A 190 11.63 -22.74 -14.04
N ARG A 191 12.53 -22.10 -14.78
CA ARG A 191 13.63 -22.78 -15.51
C ARG A 191 14.87 -22.96 -14.63
N LEU A 192 15.22 -21.94 -13.85
CA LEU A 192 16.39 -21.94 -12.97
C LEU A 192 16.02 -21.34 -11.61
N GLY A 193 16.59 -21.85 -10.53
CA GLY A 193 16.32 -21.38 -9.17
C GLY A 193 17.62 -21.18 -8.39
N GLU A 194 17.80 -19.99 -7.82
CA GLU A 194 18.88 -19.67 -6.89
C GLU A 194 18.35 -19.69 -5.46
N TYR A 195 18.91 -20.56 -4.62
CA TYR A 195 18.37 -20.91 -3.31
C TYR A 195 19.13 -20.17 -2.21
N CYS A 196 18.41 -19.40 -1.40
CA CYS A 196 18.96 -18.52 -0.39
C CYS A 196 18.45 -18.91 1.01
N ASN A 197 19.33 -18.82 2.00
CA ASN A 197 19.01 -19.17 3.38
C ASN A 197 18.31 -18.02 4.12
N THR A 198 18.62 -16.78 3.75
CA THR A 198 18.05 -15.56 4.34
C THR A 198 17.31 -14.73 3.30
N LEU A 199 16.36 -13.90 3.77
CA LEU A 199 15.62 -12.99 2.90
C LEU A 199 16.53 -11.90 2.31
N GLU A 200 17.52 -11.44 3.08
CA GLU A 200 18.47 -10.41 2.64
C GLU A 200 19.31 -10.92 1.47
N ASP A 201 19.91 -12.11 1.59
CA ASP A 201 20.70 -12.71 0.50
C ASP A 201 19.84 -12.90 -0.77
N ALA A 202 18.59 -13.33 -0.58
CA ALA A 202 17.66 -13.52 -1.68
C ALA A 202 17.29 -12.21 -2.37
N TYR A 203 17.10 -11.12 -1.62
CA TYR A 203 16.88 -9.79 -2.18
C TYR A 203 18.11 -9.29 -2.93
N GLN A 204 19.32 -9.46 -2.38
CA GLN A 204 20.54 -9.06 -3.06
C GLN A 204 20.72 -9.80 -4.40
N ALA A 205 20.49 -11.12 -4.41
CA ALA A 205 20.51 -11.92 -5.64
C ALA A 205 19.44 -11.47 -6.65
N TYR A 206 18.21 -11.26 -6.17
CA TYR A 206 17.09 -10.79 -7.00
C TYR A 206 17.39 -9.44 -7.65
N GLN A 207 17.90 -8.46 -6.89
CA GLN A 207 18.23 -7.14 -7.41
C GLN A 207 19.44 -7.17 -8.37
N SER A 208 20.45 -7.99 -8.06
CA SER A 208 21.66 -8.13 -8.89
C SER A 208 21.34 -8.58 -10.32
N HIS A 209 20.32 -9.42 -10.51
CA HIS A 209 19.87 -9.83 -11.84
C HIS A 209 19.46 -8.65 -12.73
N PHE A 210 18.91 -7.58 -12.13
CA PHE A 210 18.46 -6.40 -12.86
C PHE A 210 19.55 -5.32 -12.96
N CYS A 211 20.46 -5.25 -11.99
CA CYS A 211 21.59 -4.31 -12.04
C CYS A 211 22.58 -4.63 -13.17
N CYS A 212 22.80 -5.91 -13.50
CA CYS A 212 23.74 -6.30 -14.56
C CYS A 212 23.21 -6.09 -15.99
N LYS A 213 21.90 -5.84 -16.18
CA LYS A 213 21.29 -5.66 -17.51
C LYS A 213 21.25 -4.21 -18.01
N ASN A 214 21.70 -3.23 -17.21
CA ASN A 214 21.69 -1.80 -17.57
C ASN A 214 23.01 -1.28 -18.18
N VAL A 215 23.96 -2.15 -18.58
CA VAL A 215 25.26 -1.71 -19.12
C VAL A 215 25.35 -1.78 -20.65
N GLU A 216 24.40 -2.42 -21.35
CA GLU A 216 24.43 -2.51 -22.82
C GLU A 216 23.25 -1.80 -23.50
N SER A 217 23.27 -0.46 -23.49
CA SER A 217 22.66 0.34 -24.56
C SER A 217 23.32 1.71 -24.66
N LYS A 218 24.63 1.73 -24.93
CA LYS A 218 25.29 2.87 -25.58
C LYS A 218 25.80 2.41 -26.95
N TYR A 219 24.86 2.16 -27.86
CA TYR A 219 25.21 2.25 -29.27
C TYR A 219 25.28 3.73 -29.63
N VAL A 220 26.51 4.13 -29.89
CA VAL A 220 26.91 5.34 -30.59
C VAL A 220 26.25 5.29 -31.97
N ASN A 221 25.43 6.27 -32.30
CA ASN A 221 25.23 6.70 -33.68
C ASN A 221 25.88 8.08 -33.78
N GLU A 222 27.15 8.07 -34.15
CA GLU A 222 27.77 9.19 -34.86
C GLU A 222 27.23 9.17 -36.29
N ASP A 223 27.04 10.38 -36.81
CA ASP A 223 26.88 10.76 -38.22
C ASP A 223 25.56 10.41 -38.93
N GLU A 224 24.70 11.42 -39.05
CA GLU A 224 24.39 11.98 -40.37
C GLU A 224 23.98 13.46 -40.22
N ASP A 225 24.91 14.31 -40.65
CA ASP A 225 24.74 15.73 -40.93
C ASP A 225 23.72 15.98 -42.06
N GLU A 226 23.12 17.17 -42.01
CA GLU A 226 22.57 17.95 -43.12
C GLU A 226 21.44 17.34 -43.99
N LEU A 227 20.28 17.99 -43.96
CA LEU A 227 19.86 18.90 -45.06
C LEU A 227 18.57 19.64 -44.73
N ASP A 228 18.62 20.95 -44.95
CA ASP A 228 17.51 21.90 -44.98
C ASP A 228 16.37 21.47 -45.93
N LEU A 229 15.11 21.66 -45.48
CA LEU A 229 14.03 22.42 -46.15
C LEU A 229 12.72 22.40 -45.32
#